data_AF-A0A8T3TEX2-F1
#
_entry.id   AF-A0A8T3TEX2-F1
#
_cell.length_a   1.000
_cell.length_b   1.000
_cell.length_c   1.000
_cell.angle_alpha   90.00
_cell.angle_beta   90.00
_cell.angle_gamma   90.00
#
_symmetry.space_group_name_H-M   'P 1'
#
loop_
_entity.id
_entity.type
_entity.pdbx_description
1 polymer ?
#
loop_
_entity_poly.entity_id
_entity_poly.type
_entity_poly.pdbx_seq_one_letter_code
_entity_poly.pdbx_strand_id
1 'polypeptide(L)' 'MGLRVRLKASVDPSGFGPQSRVVLRALKRYGMILADNGSPWYVTGAPDPGWDDDDLHDLHAVTGADFEVVATRTLRNGAP' A
#
# COMPACT_ATOMS: atom_id res chain seq x y z
N MET A 1 -4.45 -10.80 11.05
CA MET A 1 -3.09 -10.44 10.61
C MET A 1 -2.85 -8.96 10.87
N GLY A 2 -1.63 -8.45 10.66
CA GLY A 2 -1.32 -7.04 10.95
C GLY A 2 0.12 -6.64 10.62
N LEU A 3 0.76 -7.34 9.69
CA LEU A 3 2.10 -7.00 9.23
C LEU A 3 2.06 -5.60 8.63
N ARG A 4 2.93 -4.72 9.12
CA ARG A 4 3.09 -3.38 8.56
C ARG A 4 4.18 -3.43 7.49
N VAL A 5 3.84 -2.98 6.29
CA VAL A 5 4.75 -2.89 5.15
C VAL A 5 4.78 -1.46 4.62
N ARG A 6 5.83 -1.12 3.90
CA ARG A 6 5.99 0.19 3.26
C ARG A 6 6.51 0.00 1.84
N LEU A 7 6.02 0.81 0.90
CA LEU A 7 6.56 0.81 -0.45
C LEU A 7 7.99 1.35 -0.44
N LYS A 8 8.92 0.62 -1.05
CA LYS A 8 10.33 1.03 -1.10
C LYS A 8 10.50 2.40 -1.74
N ALA A 9 11.46 3.16 -1.23
CA ALA A 9 11.77 4.48 -1.78
C ALA A 9 12.16 4.43 -3.26
N SER A 10 12.76 3.31 -3.71
CA SER A 10 13.23 3.07 -5.08
C SER A 10 12.12 2.87 -6.11
N VAL A 11 10.88 2.58 -5.71
CA VAL A 11 9.77 2.37 -6.66
C VAL A 11 9.41 3.70 -7.30
N ASP A 12 9.63 3.89 -8.59
CA ASP A 12 9.26 5.14 -9.27
C ASP A 12 7.77 5.14 -9.66
N PRO A 13 6.93 6.03 -9.10
CA PRO A 13 5.52 6.08 -9.44
C PRO A 13 5.26 6.86 -10.75
N SER A 14 6.27 7.43 -11.41
CA SER A 14 6.08 8.32 -12.57
C SER A 14 5.28 7.73 -13.73
N GLY A 15 5.35 6.40 -13.92
CA GLY A 15 4.64 5.66 -14.97
C GLY A 15 3.19 5.28 -14.66
N PHE A 16 2.68 5.58 -13.47
CA PHE A 16 1.31 5.23 -13.06
C PHE A 16 0.32 6.37 -13.36
N GLY A 17 -0.97 6.05 -13.47
CA GLY A 17 -2.04 7.04 -13.54
C GLY A 17 -2.04 8.03 -12.35
N PRO A 18 -2.62 9.23 -12.51
CA PRO A 18 -2.58 10.28 -11.51
C PRO A 18 -3.12 9.85 -10.13
N GLN A 19 -4.19 9.04 -10.07
CA GLN A 19 -4.79 8.57 -8.82
C GLN A 19 -3.98 7.43 -8.20
N SER A 20 -3.53 6.45 -8.99
CA SER A 20 -2.58 5.43 -8.56
C SER A 20 -1.32 6.03 -7.95
N ARG A 21 -0.77 7.09 -8.56
CA ARG A 21 0.37 7.84 -8.00
C ARG A 21 0.11 8.42 -6.62
N VAL A 22 -1.11 8.88 -6.32
CA VAL A 22 -1.47 9.38 -4.99
C VAL A 22 -1.40 8.23 -3.97
N VAL A 23 -1.94 7.07 -4.31
CA VAL A 23 -1.90 5.87 -3.46
C VAL A 23 -0.46 5.41 -3.24
N LEU A 24 0.36 5.29 -4.28
CA LEU A 24 1.77 4.88 -4.16
C LEU A 24 2.57 5.84 -3.26
N ARG A 25 2.34 7.15 -3.38
CA ARG A 25 2.95 8.14 -2.47
C ARG A 25 2.50 7.95 -1.03
N ALA A 26 1.22 7.65 -0.81
CA ALA A 26 0.71 7.32 0.52
C ALA A 26 1.34 6.04 1.07
N LEU A 27 1.49 4.99 0.26
CA LEU A 27 2.14 3.74 0.65
C LEU A 27 3.63 3.91 0.98
N LYS A 28 4.35 4.83 0.32
CA LYS A 28 5.72 5.21 0.73
C LYS A 28 5.74 5.93 2.06
N ARG A 29 4.82 6.88 2.26
CA ARG A 29 4.83 7.77 3.43
C ARG A 29 4.29 7.10 4.69
N TYR A 30 3.14 6.43 4.57
CA TYR A 30 2.36 5.90 5.69
C TYR A 30 2.45 4.38 5.78
N GLY A 31 2.72 3.69 4.68
CA GLY A 31 2.72 2.24 4.61
C GLY A 31 1.31 1.64 4.50
N MET A 32 1.25 0.32 4.63
CA MET A 32 0.05 -0.51 4.53
C MET A 32 0.04 -1.56 5.63
N ILE A 33 -1.15 -2.02 6.00
CA ILE A 33 -1.35 -3.14 6.91
C ILE A 33 -1.88 -4.32 6.10
N LEU A 34 -1.24 -5.48 6.24
CA LEU A 34 -1.73 -6.71 5.63
C LEU A 34 -2.96 -7.22 6.39
N ALA A 35 -4.14 -7.09 5.77
CA ALA A 35 -5.43 -7.28 6.42
C ALA A 35 -5.77 -8.75 6.72
N ASP A 36 -5.53 -9.67 5.79
CA ASP A 36 -5.83 -11.10 5.94
C ASP A 36 -5.22 -11.92 4.78
N ASN A 37 -5.66 -13.17 4.64
CA ASN A 37 -5.27 -14.07 3.55
C ASN A 37 -6.25 -13.91 2.38
N GLY A 38 -5.84 -13.19 1.34
CA GLY A 38 -6.53 -13.09 0.05
C GLY A 38 -5.57 -13.32 -1.12
N SER A 39 -5.92 -12.81 -2.30
CA SER A 39 -4.98 -12.75 -3.43
C SER A 39 -3.71 -11.98 -3.02
N PRO A 40 -2.52 -12.42 -3.46
CA PRO A 40 -1.27 -11.81 -3.05
C PRO A 40 -1.22 -10.32 -3.44
N TRP A 41 -1.00 -9.46 -2.44
CA TRP A 41 -0.72 -8.03 -2.61
C TRP A 41 -1.82 -7.20 -3.27
N TYR A 42 -3.07 -7.64 -3.19
CA TYR A 42 -4.20 -6.86 -3.66
C TYR A 42 -4.47 -5.65 -2.73
N VAL A 43 -4.63 -4.47 -3.32
CA VAL A 43 -4.99 -3.24 -2.58
C VAL A 43 -6.50 -3.09 -2.64
N THR A 44 -7.16 -3.11 -1.48
CA THR A 44 -8.59 -2.81 -1.36
C THR A 44 -8.80 -1.47 -0.67
N GLY A 45 -9.90 -0.80 -1.03
CA GLY A 45 -10.30 0.48 -0.46
C GLY A 45 -11.81 0.54 -0.28
N ALA A 46 -12.30 1.65 0.28
CA ALA A 46 -13.72 1.95 0.27
C ALA A 46 -14.14 2.41 -1.13
N PRO A 47 -15.28 1.94 -1.67
CA PRO A 47 -15.80 2.44 -2.93
C PRO A 47 -16.12 3.93 -2.82
N ASP A 48 -15.66 4.72 -3.78
CA ASP A 48 -15.96 6.15 -3.87
C ASP A 48 -16.03 6.55 -5.36
N PRO A 49 -17.09 7.24 -5.81
CA PRO A 49 -17.26 7.61 -7.23
C PRO A 49 -16.25 8.65 -7.73
N GLY A 50 -15.45 9.26 -6.85
CA GLY A 50 -14.33 10.11 -7.21
C GLY A 50 -13.08 9.35 -7.67
N TRP A 51 -13.06 8.02 -7.49
CA TRP A 51 -12.01 7.17 -8.04
C TRP A 51 -12.31 6.74 -9.47
N ASP A 52 -11.25 6.69 -10.26
CA ASP A 52 -11.18 6.09 -11.58
C ASP A 52 -10.61 4.68 -11.43
N ASP A 53 -11.46 3.67 -11.54
CA ASP A 53 -11.07 2.27 -11.36
C ASP A 53 -10.09 1.79 -12.44
N ASP A 54 -10.10 2.38 -13.64
CA ASP A 54 -9.15 2.04 -14.70
C ASP A 54 -7.74 2.55 -14.34
N ASP A 55 -7.63 3.77 -13.77
CA ASP A 55 -6.37 4.29 -13.22
C ASP A 55 -5.90 3.44 -12.02
N LEU A 56 -6.80 3.12 -11.08
CA LEU A 56 -6.46 2.33 -9.90
C LEU A 56 -6.04 0.89 -10.23
N HIS A 57 -6.43 0.36 -11.39
CA HIS A 57 -5.98 -0.95 -11.84
C HIS A 57 -4.45 -1.03 -12.01
N ASP A 58 -3.78 0.10 -12.28
CA ASP A 58 -2.32 0.17 -12.40
C ASP A 58 -1.61 -0.32 -11.14
N LEU A 59 -2.24 -0.24 -9.96
CA LEU A 59 -1.67 -0.71 -8.68
C LEU A 59 -1.31 -2.20 -8.71
N HIS A 60 -1.90 -2.99 -9.59
CA HIS A 60 -1.57 -4.41 -9.78
C HIS A 60 -0.14 -4.64 -10.30
N ALA A 61 0.51 -3.61 -10.86
CA ALA A 61 1.91 -3.70 -11.26
C ALA A 61 2.87 -3.77 -10.06
N VAL A 62 2.43 -3.40 -8.85
CA VAL A 62 3.25 -3.45 -7.65
C VAL A 62 3.17 -4.84 -7.01
N THR A 63 4.33 -5.41 -6.72
CA THR A 63 4.46 -6.76 -6.15
C THR A 63 4.95 -6.70 -4.71
N GLY A 64 4.90 -7.83 -4.00
CA GLY A 64 5.51 -7.95 -2.68
C GLY A 64 6.99 -7.60 -2.62
N ALA A 65 7.73 -7.77 -3.72
CA ALA A 65 9.14 -7.42 -3.80
C ALA A 65 9.39 -5.91 -3.73
N ASP A 66 8.38 -5.09 -4.01
CA ASP A 66 8.43 -3.63 -3.96
C ASP A 66 8.20 -3.08 -2.54
N PHE A 67 7.82 -3.95 -1.60
CA PHE A 67 7.59 -3.59 -0.22
C PHE A 67 8.74 -4.02 0.70
N GLU A 68 8.88 -3.31 1.81
CA GLU A 68 9.73 -3.67 2.94
C GLU A 68 8.89 -3.78 4.22
N VAL A 69 9.30 -4.69 5.12
CA VAL A 69 8.64 -4.86 6.41
C VAL A 69 9.05 -3.74 7.35
N VAL A 70 8.06 -3.07 7.94
CA VAL A 70 8.29 -2.02 8.93
C VAL A 70 8.56 -2.67 10.29
N ALA A 71 9.71 -2.35 10.89
CA ALA A 71 10.03 -2.79 12.24
C ALA A 71 9.06 -2.14 13.25
N THR A 72 8.22 -2.96 13.89
CA THR A 72 7.20 -2.51 14.84
C THR A 72 7.62 -2.64 16.31
N ARG A 73 8.87 -3.01 16.59
CA ARG A 73 9.36 -3.33 17.94
C ARG A 73 9.13 -2.25 19.01
N THR A 74 9.03 -0.99 18.61
CA THR A 74 8.79 0.15 19.52
C THR A 74 7.32 0.56 19.60
N LEU A 75 6.45 -0.04 18.79
CA LEU A 75 5.00 0.21 18.85
C LEU A 75 4.44 -0.49 20.08
N ARG A 76 3.98 0.30 21.04
CA ARG A 76 3.25 -0.22 22.20
C ARG A 76 1.81 -0.49 21.79
N ASN A 77 1.36 -1.74 21.91
CA ASN A 77 -0.06 -2.08 21.81
C ASN A 77 -0.72 -1.82 23.17
N GLY A 78 -1.39 -0.67 23.33
CA GLY A 78 -2.11 -0.33 24.57
C GLY A 78 -1.24 0.21 25.71
N ALA A 79 -1.87 0.92 26.64
CA ALA A 79 -1.27 1.47 27.85
C ALA A 79 -0.83 0.36 28.82
N PRO A 80 0.14 0.62 29.74
CA PRO A 80 0.65 -0.38 30.69
C PRO A 80 -0.44 -1.00 31.57
#